data_AF-A0A942MAW6-F1
#
_entry.id   AF-A0A942MAW6-F1
#
_cell.length_a   1.000
_cell.length_b   1.000
_cell.length_c   1.000
_cell.angle_alpha   90.00
_cell.angle_beta   90.00
_cell.angle_gamma   90.00
#
_symmetry.space_group_name_H-M   'P 1'
#
loop_
_entity.id
_entity.type
_entity.pdbx_description
1 polymer ?
#
loop_
_entity_poly.entity_id
_entity_poly.type
_entity_poly.pdbx_seq_one_letter_code
_entity_poly.pdbx_strand_id
1 'polypeptide(L)'
;MRNQLPLIVVFATGLLVIITFFIPHEPFGSLEQRFLIWYSIVAGFTMLLGLDSLTRYHLVKVRDRLSGWAFSIVLLFGLFLTLGLGFYTWAKYQSPFALGSPFMYLYTYVIIPLQATMFALLAFFIASAAYRAFRARTTEATLLLIAAVLIMLGRVPLGGWLWHQIVSVIDLIPGTHLEGLKSLEIFARINDWIMDIPQTAAKRGIYIGIVLGGIAMSIRIILGIERSYTSGS
;
A
#
# COMPACT_ATOMS: atom_id res chain seq x y z
N MET A 1 36.75 2.87 -11.11
CA MET A 1 37.05 1.94 -9.98
C MET A 1 36.58 2.44 -8.62
N ARG A 2 36.62 3.75 -8.30
CA ARG A 2 36.16 4.30 -7.00
C ARG A 2 34.69 4.05 -6.63
N ASN A 3 33.85 3.69 -7.61
CA ASN A 3 32.41 3.47 -7.46
C ASN A 3 32.00 1.98 -7.39
N GLN A 4 32.94 1.04 -7.60
CA GLN A 4 32.63 -0.39 -7.63
C GLN A 4 32.64 -1.03 -6.24
N LEU A 5 33.49 -0.53 -5.33
CA LEU A 5 33.57 -1.04 -3.95
C LEU A 5 32.25 -0.85 -3.17
N PRO A 6 31.61 0.34 -3.14
CA PRO A 6 30.31 0.49 -2.48
C PRO A 6 29.22 -0.40 -3.10
N LEU A 7 29.24 -0.57 -4.42
CA LEU A 7 28.25 -1.39 -5.13
C LEU A 7 28.37 -2.87 -4.75
N ILE A 8 29.60 -3.39 -4.68
CA ILE A 8 29.86 -4.77 -4.27
C ILE A 8 29.41 -4.98 -2.83
N VAL A 9 29.67 -4.01 -1.94
CA VAL A 9 29.22 -4.08 -0.53
C VAL A 9 27.69 -4.09 -0.45
N VAL A 10 27.00 -3.20 -1.15
CA VAL A 10 25.52 -3.15 -1.15
C VAL A 10 24.92 -4.43 -1.74
N PHE A 11 25.48 -4.92 -2.85
CA PHE A 11 25.03 -6.15 -3.48
C PHE A 11 25.23 -7.37 -2.58
N ALA A 12 26.42 -7.53 -1.99
CA ALA A 12 26.73 -8.62 -1.07
C ALA A 12 25.84 -8.55 0.19
N THR A 13 25.62 -7.36 0.74
CA THR A 13 24.74 -7.16 1.90
C THR A 13 23.29 -7.52 1.57
N GLY A 14 22.78 -7.08 0.41
CA GLY A 14 21.43 -7.43 -0.04
C GLY A 14 21.24 -8.93 -0.27
N LEU A 15 22.22 -9.59 -0.90
CA LEU A 15 22.23 -11.04 -1.07
C LEU A 15 22.21 -11.77 0.28
N LEU A 16 23.03 -11.30 1.23
CA LEU A 16 23.11 -11.87 2.58
C LEU A 16 21.75 -11.77 3.29
N VAL A 17 21.07 -10.61 3.22
CA VAL A 17 19.73 -10.44 3.82
C VAL A 17 18.70 -11.41 3.22
N ILE A 18 18.73 -11.60 1.90
CA ILE A 18 17.85 -12.57 1.22
C ILE A 18 18.14 -13.98 1.74
N ILE A 19 19.41 -14.37 1.83
CA ILE A 19 19.81 -15.69 2.33
C ILE A 19 19.36 -15.88 3.79
N THR A 20 19.53 -14.88 4.66
CA THR A 20 19.11 -14.96 6.06
C THR A 20 17.60 -15.12 6.22
N PHE A 21 16.81 -14.54 5.30
CA PHE A 21 15.35 -14.65 5.33
C PHE A 21 14.86 -16.07 5.01
N PHE A 22 15.54 -16.79 4.10
CA PHE A 22 15.14 -18.15 3.71
C PHE A 22 15.80 -19.25 4.56
N ILE A 23 16.87 -18.95 5.30
CA ILE A 23 17.64 -19.92 6.10
C ILE A 23 17.63 -19.50 7.58
N PRO A 24 16.57 -19.85 8.35
CA PRO A 24 16.42 -19.47 9.74
C PRO A 24 17.13 -20.47 10.69
N HIS A 25 18.42 -20.73 10.47
CA HIS A 25 19.24 -21.51 11.41
C HIS A 25 20.52 -20.75 11.79
N GLU A 26 21.04 -20.98 13.00
CA GLU A 26 22.36 -20.49 13.43
C GLU A 26 23.42 -20.89 12.38
N PRO A 27 24.31 -19.99 11.94
CA PRO A 27 24.60 -18.63 12.45
C PRO A 27 23.77 -17.49 11.80
N PHE A 28 22.93 -17.78 10.81
CA PHE A 28 22.21 -16.79 10.01
C PHE A 28 20.91 -16.29 10.67
N GLY A 29 20.31 -17.08 11.57
CA GLY A 29 19.04 -16.74 12.23
C GLY A 29 19.09 -15.48 13.11
N SER A 30 20.24 -15.13 13.69
CA SER A 30 20.39 -13.90 14.51
C SER A 30 20.77 -12.66 13.71
N LEU A 31 21.20 -12.83 12.45
CA LEU A 31 21.59 -11.72 11.57
C LEU A 31 20.37 -10.91 11.13
N GLU A 32 19.25 -11.56 10.82
CA GLU A 32 18.00 -10.86 10.46
C GLU A 32 17.61 -9.84 11.55
N GLN A 33 17.55 -10.28 12.81
CA GLN A 33 17.20 -9.39 13.93
C GLN A 33 18.19 -8.22 14.06
N ARG A 34 19.50 -8.47 13.87
CA ARG A 34 20.52 -7.40 13.88
C ARG A 34 20.29 -6.40 12.74
N PHE A 35 20.02 -6.88 11.53
CA PHE A 35 19.71 -6.02 10.38
C PHE A 35 18.43 -5.23 10.60
N LEU A 36 17.39 -5.82 11.19
CA LEU A 36 16.14 -5.13 11.53
C LEU A 36 16.36 -4.02 12.56
N ILE A 37 17.21 -4.23 13.56
CA ILE A 37 17.58 -3.18 14.53
C ILE A 37 18.32 -2.04 13.83
N TRP A 38 19.35 -2.34 13.04
CA TRP A 38 20.07 -1.33 12.26
C TRP A 38 19.16 -0.57 11.30
N TYR A 39 18.29 -1.29 10.58
CA TYR A 39 17.27 -0.71 9.72
C TYR A 39 16.35 0.23 10.51
N SER A 40 15.86 -0.18 11.68
CA SER A 40 14.97 0.65 12.52
C SER A 40 15.64 1.93 12.98
N ILE A 41 16.92 1.86 13.38
CA ILE A 41 17.72 3.03 13.76
C ILE A 41 17.86 3.98 12.56
N VAL A 42 18.30 3.46 11.41
CA VAL A 42 18.48 4.25 10.17
C VAL A 42 17.15 4.84 9.69
N ALA A 43 16.05 4.08 9.77
CA ALA A 43 14.71 4.53 9.40
C ALA A 43 14.25 5.70 10.30
N GLY A 44 14.54 5.65 11.60
CA GLY A 44 14.27 6.76 12.51
C GLY A 44 14.98 8.06 12.10
N PHE A 45 16.28 8.01 11.82
CA PHE A 45 17.02 9.17 11.31
C PHE A 45 16.54 9.63 9.92
N THR A 46 16.20 8.68 9.06
CA THR A 46 15.68 8.97 7.71
C THR A 46 14.34 9.70 7.79
N MET A 47 13.48 9.35 8.75
CA MET A 47 12.21 10.03 8.96
C MET A 47 12.42 11.51 9.36
N LEU A 48 13.43 11.79 10.19
CA LEU A 48 13.81 13.17 10.53
C LEU A 48 14.35 13.94 9.32
N LEU A 49 15.20 13.31 8.51
CA LEU A 49 15.71 13.91 7.27
C LEU A 49 14.58 14.16 6.25
N GLY A 50 13.61 13.25 6.17
CA GLY A 50 12.41 13.41 5.34
C GLY A 50 11.58 14.62 5.78
N LEU A 51 11.40 14.79 7.09
CA LEU A 51 10.72 15.95 7.66
C LEU A 51 11.47 17.26 7.38
N ASP A 52 12.79 17.30 7.58
CA ASP A 52 13.62 18.49 7.29
C ASP A 52 13.56 18.84 5.79
N SER A 53 13.77 17.86 4.92
CA SER A 53 13.76 18.04 3.46
C SER A 53 12.43 18.59 2.96
N LEU A 54 11.32 17.97 3.38
CA LEU A 54 9.97 18.40 2.99
C LEU A 54 9.69 19.83 3.48
N THR A 55 10.01 20.10 4.75
CA THR A 55 9.77 21.41 5.37
C THR A 55 10.60 22.48 4.67
N ARG A 56 11.91 22.26 4.49
CA ARG A 56 12.82 23.20 3.84
C ARG A 56 12.40 23.49 2.40
N TYR A 57 12.07 22.46 1.62
CA TYR A 57 11.63 22.61 0.24
C TYR A 57 10.38 23.50 0.14
N HIS A 58 9.36 23.21 0.96
CA HIS A 58 8.12 23.97 0.92
C HIS A 58 8.26 25.37 1.55
N LEU A 59 9.14 25.57 2.53
CA LEU A 59 9.44 26.90 3.08
C LEU A 59 10.11 27.80 2.05
N VAL A 60 11.12 27.29 1.34
CA VAL A 60 11.76 28.03 0.23
C VAL A 60 10.74 28.35 -0.84
N LYS A 61 9.90 27.37 -1.22
CA LYS A 61 8.82 27.56 -2.20
C LYS A 61 7.82 28.66 -1.80
N VAL A 62 7.49 28.77 -0.51
CA VAL A 62 6.60 29.80 0.03
C VAL A 62 7.29 31.15 0.09
N ARG A 63 8.55 31.20 0.57
CA ARG A 63 9.37 32.42 0.64
C ARG A 63 9.55 33.05 -0.75
N ASP A 64 9.88 32.23 -1.73
CA ASP A 64 10.21 32.67 -3.09
C ASP A 64 8.96 32.72 -4.00
N ARG A 65 7.76 32.50 -3.44
CA ARG A 65 6.45 32.59 -4.10
C ARG A 65 6.37 31.82 -5.44
N LEU A 66 7.02 30.68 -5.51
CA LEU A 66 7.04 29.85 -6.72
C LEU A 66 5.63 29.34 -7.06
N SER A 67 5.45 28.82 -8.28
CA SER A 67 4.16 28.28 -8.72
C SER A 67 3.60 27.24 -7.74
N GLY A 68 2.35 27.44 -7.31
CA GLY A 68 1.69 26.59 -6.31
C GLY A 68 2.16 26.79 -4.86
N TRP A 69 2.74 27.94 -4.51
CA TRP A 69 3.14 28.26 -3.13
C TRP A 69 1.97 28.19 -2.13
N ALA A 70 0.76 28.57 -2.54
CA ALA A 70 -0.43 28.54 -1.68
C ALA A 70 -0.72 27.11 -1.16
N PHE A 71 -0.64 26.10 -2.02
CA PHE A 71 -0.79 24.70 -1.63
C PHE A 71 0.32 24.22 -0.69
N SER A 72 1.52 24.83 -0.80
CA SER A 72 2.64 24.51 0.11
C SER A 72 2.39 25.02 1.52
N ILE A 73 1.66 26.13 1.69
CA ILE A 73 1.23 26.59 3.02
C ILE A 73 0.26 25.59 3.65
N VAL A 74 -0.72 25.12 2.88
CA VAL A 74 -1.70 24.13 3.36
C VAL A 74 -0.99 22.85 3.79
N LEU A 75 0.00 22.39 3.01
CA LEU A 75 0.83 21.24 3.35
C LEU A 75 1.61 21.45 4.65
N LEU A 76 2.35 22.55 4.78
CA LEU A 76 3.14 22.83 5.98
C LEU A 76 2.25 22.96 7.22
N PHE A 77 1.13 23.65 7.11
CA PHE A 77 0.16 23.76 8.19
C PHE A 77 -0.39 22.38 8.57
N GLY A 78 -0.82 21.56 7.61
CA GLY A 78 -1.30 20.21 7.87
C GLY A 78 -0.24 19.30 8.51
N LEU A 79 1.02 19.40 8.07
CA LEU A 79 2.15 18.66 8.62
C LEU A 79 2.38 18.99 10.10
N PHE A 80 2.50 20.27 10.44
CA PHE A 80 2.73 20.67 11.83
C PHE A 80 1.49 20.50 12.72
N LEU A 81 0.29 20.68 12.17
CA LEU A 81 -0.96 20.39 12.87
C LEU A 81 -1.04 18.91 13.24
N THR A 82 -0.80 18.00 12.29
CA THR A 82 -0.86 16.55 12.53
C THR A 82 0.22 16.08 13.49
N LEU A 83 1.45 16.57 13.35
CA LEU A 83 2.52 16.30 14.31
C LEU A 83 2.19 16.81 15.71
N GLY A 84 1.75 18.06 15.84
CA GLY A 84 1.39 18.67 17.12
C GLY A 84 0.23 17.95 17.80
N LEU A 85 -0.82 17.58 17.05
CA LEU A 85 -1.92 16.77 17.57
C LEU A 85 -1.46 15.38 17.99
N GLY A 86 -0.57 14.74 17.23
CA GLY A 86 -0.01 13.43 17.58
C GLY A 86 0.78 13.46 18.89
N PHE A 87 1.62 14.48 19.10
CA PHE A 87 2.33 14.66 20.36
C PHE A 87 1.38 14.99 21.52
N TYR A 88 0.39 15.84 21.29
CA TYR A 88 -0.62 16.18 22.30
C TYR A 88 -1.44 14.94 22.72
N THR A 89 -1.88 14.12 21.77
CA THR A 89 -2.64 12.91 22.09
C THR A 89 -1.78 11.86 22.79
N TRP A 90 -0.53 11.69 22.35
CA TRP A 90 0.41 10.81 23.05
C TRP A 90 0.64 11.25 24.50
N ALA A 91 0.87 12.54 24.75
CA ALA A 91 1.09 13.07 26.09
C ALA A 91 -0.13 12.90 27.00
N LYS A 92 -1.36 13.06 26.47
CA LYS A 92 -2.60 12.99 27.25
C LYS A 92 -3.15 11.56 27.42
N TYR A 93 -3.10 10.74 26.38
CA TYR A 93 -3.75 9.43 26.32
C TYR A 93 -2.76 8.26 26.33
N GLN A 94 -1.45 8.51 26.45
CA GLN A 94 -0.36 7.51 26.38
C GLN A 94 -0.31 6.74 25.04
N SER A 95 -1.11 7.14 24.07
CA SER A 95 -1.18 6.55 22.73
C SER A 95 -1.66 7.61 21.73
N PRO A 96 -0.98 7.78 20.58
CA PRO A 96 -1.47 8.64 19.51
C PRO A 96 -2.82 8.19 18.95
N PHE A 97 -3.13 6.90 19.06
CA PHE A 97 -4.27 6.23 18.42
C PHE A 97 -5.44 5.97 19.37
N ALA A 98 -5.50 6.68 20.50
CA ALA A 98 -6.62 6.54 21.42
C ALA A 98 -7.95 6.91 20.74
N LEU A 99 -8.96 6.04 20.91
CA LEU A 99 -10.31 6.25 20.36
C LEU A 99 -10.90 7.55 20.94
N GLY A 100 -11.41 8.42 20.06
CA GLY A 100 -11.92 9.74 20.44
C GLY A 100 -10.86 10.82 20.65
N SER A 101 -9.57 10.52 20.44
CA SER A 101 -8.51 11.53 20.52
C SER A 101 -8.54 12.49 19.31
N PRO A 102 -8.09 13.75 19.48
CA PRO A 102 -8.01 14.71 18.37
C PRO A 102 -7.24 14.22 17.13
N PHE A 103 -6.16 13.44 17.34
CA PHE A 103 -5.41 12.83 16.24
C PHE A 103 -6.27 11.82 15.48
N MET A 104 -6.99 10.95 16.18
CA MET A 104 -7.90 9.98 15.55
C MET A 104 -9.11 10.65 14.87
N TYR A 105 -9.55 11.81 15.36
CA TYR A 105 -10.58 12.61 14.69
C TYR A 105 -10.08 13.11 13.32
N LEU A 106 -8.88 13.69 13.28
CA LEU A 106 -8.25 14.12 12.03
C LEU A 106 -8.05 12.92 11.09
N TYR A 107 -7.54 11.80 11.61
CA TYR A 107 -7.37 10.59 10.82
C TYR A 107 -8.69 10.12 10.19
N THR A 108 -9.74 9.98 11.01
CA THR A 108 -11.03 9.42 10.56
C THR A 108 -11.82 10.34 9.65
N TYR A 109 -11.80 11.66 9.90
CA TYR A 109 -12.65 12.61 9.17
C TYR A 109 -11.91 13.42 8.10
N VAL A 110 -10.57 13.39 8.08
CA VAL A 110 -9.77 14.08 7.07
C VAL A 110 -8.99 13.08 6.22
N ILE A 111 -8.18 12.22 6.83
CA ILE A 111 -7.31 11.31 6.06
C ILE A 111 -8.12 10.23 5.33
N ILE A 112 -9.05 9.54 6.03
CA ILE A 112 -9.84 8.46 5.41
C ILE A 112 -10.65 8.97 4.20
N PRO A 113 -11.42 10.08 4.30
CA PRO A 113 -12.16 10.58 3.15
C PRO A 113 -11.26 11.08 2.02
N LEU A 114 -10.14 11.75 2.31
CA LEU A 114 -9.18 12.18 1.27
C LEU A 114 -8.56 11.00 0.53
N GLN A 115 -8.23 9.92 1.24
CA GLN A 115 -7.78 8.68 0.59
C GLN A 115 -8.89 8.08 -0.26
N ALA A 116 -10.13 8.04 0.26
CA ALA A 116 -11.28 7.53 -0.49
C ALA A 116 -11.54 8.33 -1.77
N THR A 117 -11.39 9.66 -1.77
CA THR A 117 -11.54 10.47 -3.00
C THR A 117 -10.45 10.20 -4.02
N MET A 118 -9.19 10.04 -3.57
CA MET A 118 -8.09 9.64 -4.47
C MET A 118 -8.33 8.26 -5.09
N PHE A 119 -8.76 7.28 -4.27
CA PHE A 119 -9.11 5.95 -4.76
C PHE A 119 -10.34 5.95 -5.67
N ALA A 120 -11.35 6.78 -5.37
CA ALA A 120 -12.54 6.91 -6.22
C ALA A 120 -12.21 7.49 -7.60
N LEU A 121 -11.34 8.50 -7.66
CA LEU A 121 -10.85 9.04 -8.93
C LEU A 121 -10.08 7.98 -9.73
N LEU A 122 -9.18 7.25 -9.07
CA LEU A 122 -8.42 6.16 -9.69
C LEU A 122 -9.37 5.06 -10.21
N ALA A 123 -10.36 4.65 -9.41
CA ALA A 123 -11.36 3.67 -9.80
C ALA A 123 -12.18 4.15 -11.02
N PHE A 124 -12.59 5.42 -11.04
CA PHE A 124 -13.28 6.00 -12.20
C PHE A 124 -12.41 5.97 -13.45
N PHE A 125 -11.12 6.34 -13.36
CA PHE A 125 -10.22 6.28 -14.50
C PHE A 125 -9.96 4.84 -14.98
N ILE A 126 -9.79 3.89 -14.06
CA ILE A 126 -9.67 2.47 -14.41
C ILE A 126 -10.94 2.00 -15.11
N ALA A 127 -12.12 2.29 -14.55
CA ALA A 127 -13.39 1.91 -15.16
C ALA A 127 -13.58 2.53 -16.55
N SER A 128 -13.21 3.81 -16.74
CA SER A 128 -13.26 4.50 -18.03
C SER A 128 -12.28 3.90 -19.05
N ALA A 129 -11.04 3.62 -18.64
CA ALA A 129 -10.04 2.98 -19.48
C ALA A 129 -10.44 1.54 -19.84
N ALA A 130 -10.93 0.79 -18.85
CA ALA A 130 -11.45 -0.55 -18.99
C ALA A 130 -12.65 -0.57 -19.94
N TYR A 131 -13.62 0.34 -19.82
CA TYR A 131 -14.76 0.42 -20.76
C TYR A 131 -14.31 0.69 -22.20
N ARG A 132 -13.31 1.58 -22.40
CA ARG A 132 -12.72 1.82 -23.73
C ARG A 132 -11.95 0.62 -24.27
N ALA A 133 -11.31 -0.16 -23.40
CA ALA A 133 -10.48 -1.32 -23.77
C ALA A 133 -11.28 -2.63 -23.91
N PHE A 134 -12.26 -2.87 -23.04
CA PHE A 134 -13.19 -3.99 -23.04
C PHE A 134 -14.36 -3.73 -23.99
N ARG A 135 -14.05 -3.67 -25.28
CA ARG A 135 -15.07 -3.98 -26.28
C ARG A 135 -15.02 -5.49 -26.45
N ALA A 136 -16.07 -6.22 -26.04
CA ALA A 136 -16.18 -7.67 -26.22
C ALA A 136 -16.19 -8.01 -27.72
N ARG A 137 -15.00 -8.02 -28.32
CA ARG A 137 -14.77 -8.24 -29.75
C ARG A 137 -14.36 -9.68 -30.03
N THR A 138 -13.95 -10.42 -29.01
CA THR A 138 -13.51 -11.81 -29.13
C THR A 138 -14.16 -12.68 -28.07
N THR A 139 -14.26 -13.98 -28.36
CA THR A 139 -14.78 -15.01 -27.47
C THR A 139 -14.03 -15.07 -26.14
N GLU A 140 -12.71 -14.88 -26.18
CA GLU A 140 -11.84 -14.90 -25.00
C GLU A 140 -12.12 -13.70 -24.10
N ALA A 141 -12.28 -12.50 -24.67
CA ALA A 141 -12.59 -11.29 -23.92
C ALA A 141 -13.96 -11.39 -23.22
N THR A 142 -14.95 -12.02 -23.87
CA THR A 142 -16.27 -12.27 -23.29
C THR A 142 -16.21 -13.28 -22.13
N LEU A 143 -15.45 -14.36 -22.28
CA LEU A 143 -15.24 -15.34 -21.20
C LEU A 143 -14.55 -14.70 -20.00
N LEU A 144 -13.53 -13.87 -20.23
CA LEU A 144 -12.86 -13.11 -19.18
C LEU A 144 -13.79 -12.10 -18.50
N LEU A 145 -14.68 -11.44 -19.26
CA LEU A 145 -15.68 -10.53 -18.71
C LEU A 145 -16.68 -11.25 -17.80
N ILE A 146 -17.18 -12.40 -18.24
CA ILE A 146 -18.09 -13.23 -17.42
C ILE A 146 -17.38 -13.70 -16.14
N ALA A 147 -16.14 -14.18 -16.27
CA ALA A 147 -15.34 -14.58 -15.11
C ALA A 147 -15.12 -13.41 -14.12
N ALA A 148 -14.82 -12.21 -14.63
CA ALA A 148 -14.66 -11.02 -13.80
C ALA A 148 -15.96 -10.63 -13.09
N VAL A 149 -17.11 -10.70 -13.76
CA VAL A 149 -18.43 -10.44 -13.18
C VAL A 149 -18.76 -11.44 -12.06
N LEU A 150 -18.51 -12.73 -12.28
CA LEU A 150 -18.73 -13.76 -11.25
C LEU A 150 -17.82 -13.55 -10.03
N ILE A 151 -16.55 -13.20 -10.24
CA ILE A 151 -15.60 -12.88 -9.16
C ILE A 151 -16.04 -11.62 -8.41
N MET A 152 -16.50 -10.58 -9.12
CA MET A 152 -17.00 -9.36 -8.49
C MET A 152 -18.27 -9.61 -7.68
N LEU A 153 -19.21 -10.41 -8.18
CA LEU A 153 -20.40 -10.84 -7.43
C LEU A 153 -20.02 -11.53 -6.12
N GLY A 154 -18.99 -12.40 -6.12
CA GLY A 154 -18.50 -13.04 -4.89
C GLY A 154 -17.79 -12.11 -3.91
N ARG A 155 -17.38 -10.90 -4.32
CA ARG A 155 -16.68 -9.91 -3.46
C ARG A 155 -17.61 -8.87 -2.86
N VAL A 156 -18.75 -8.60 -3.49
CA VAL A 156 -19.71 -7.61 -2.98
C VAL A 156 -20.61 -8.30 -1.95
N PRO A 157 -20.94 -7.65 -0.80
CA PRO A 157 -21.87 -8.21 0.20
C PRO A 157 -23.22 -8.68 -0.39
N LEU A 158 -23.62 -8.12 -1.53
CA LEU A 158 -24.78 -8.53 -2.33
C LEU A 158 -24.71 -9.98 -2.83
N GLY A 159 -23.53 -10.52 -3.12
CA GLY A 159 -23.38 -11.90 -3.59
C GLY A 159 -23.76 -12.93 -2.53
N GLY A 160 -23.31 -12.72 -1.28
CA GLY A 160 -23.72 -13.54 -0.14
C GLY A 160 -25.22 -13.42 0.13
N TRP A 161 -25.76 -12.21 0.09
CA TRP A 161 -27.21 -11.99 0.22
C TRP A 161 -28.01 -12.73 -0.85
N LEU A 162 -27.63 -12.61 -2.14
CA LEU A 162 -28.29 -13.32 -3.25
C LEU A 162 -28.20 -14.85 -3.10
N TRP A 163 -27.05 -15.38 -2.68
CA TRP A 163 -26.88 -16.82 -2.45
C TRP A 163 -27.81 -17.32 -1.35
N HIS A 164 -27.91 -16.59 -0.23
CA HIS A 164 -28.86 -16.95 0.83
C HIS A 164 -30.32 -16.91 0.36
N GLN A 165 -30.71 -15.92 -0.46
CA GLN A 165 -32.05 -15.87 -1.02
C GLN A 165 -32.33 -17.06 -1.95
N ILE A 166 -31.40 -17.39 -2.85
CA ILE A 166 -31.54 -18.54 -3.77
C ILE A 166 -31.66 -19.85 -2.98
N VAL A 167 -30.78 -20.07 -2.02
CA VAL A 167 -30.81 -21.30 -1.20
C VAL A 167 -32.08 -21.37 -0.35
N SER A 168 -32.57 -20.24 0.18
CA SER A 168 -33.84 -20.21 0.92
C SER A 168 -35.06 -20.56 0.07
N VAL A 169 -35.08 -20.20 -1.22
CA VAL A 169 -36.15 -20.57 -2.16
C VAL A 169 -36.08 -22.05 -2.52
N ILE A 170 -34.88 -22.62 -2.61
CA ILE A 170 -34.68 -24.04 -2.92
C ILE A 170 -35.09 -24.93 -1.73
N ASP A 171 -34.84 -24.49 -0.49
CA ASP A 171 -35.26 -25.19 0.73
C ASP A 171 -36.79 -25.26 0.91
N LEU A 172 -37.56 -24.45 0.17
CA LEU A 172 -39.03 -24.50 0.15
C LEU A 172 -39.58 -25.69 -0.67
N ILE A 173 -38.72 -26.40 -1.42
CA ILE A 173 -39.10 -27.60 -2.18
C ILE A 173 -39.08 -28.82 -1.23
N PRO A 174 -40.20 -29.54 -1.05
CA PRO A 174 -40.23 -30.71 -0.17
C PRO A 174 -39.32 -31.82 -0.72
N GLY A 175 -38.35 -32.27 0.08
CA GLY A 175 -37.46 -33.39 -0.27
C GLY A 175 -35.98 -33.03 -0.47
N THR A 176 -35.60 -31.76 -0.39
CA THR A 176 -34.20 -31.32 -0.51
C THR A 176 -33.72 -30.64 0.77
N HIS A 177 -33.16 -31.41 1.71
CA HIS A 177 -32.43 -30.87 2.87
C HIS A 177 -31.01 -30.48 2.45
N LEU A 178 -30.86 -29.28 1.88
CA LEU A 178 -29.59 -28.82 1.31
C LEU A 178 -28.79 -27.96 2.30
N GLU A 179 -28.73 -28.39 3.56
CA GLU A 179 -27.90 -27.72 4.59
C GLU A 179 -26.42 -27.67 4.19
N GLY A 180 -25.95 -28.67 3.43
CA GLY A 180 -24.61 -28.67 2.85
C GLY A 180 -24.37 -27.55 1.83
N LEU A 181 -25.38 -27.13 1.05
CA LEU A 181 -25.23 -26.05 0.06
C LEU A 181 -25.19 -24.65 0.71
N LYS A 182 -25.76 -24.47 1.90
CA LYS A 182 -25.59 -23.25 2.70
C LYS A 182 -24.14 -23.05 3.13
N SER A 183 -23.44 -24.15 3.46
CA SER A 183 -22.02 -24.12 3.83
C SER A 183 -21.07 -24.00 2.63
N LEU A 184 -21.55 -24.36 1.44
CA LEU A 184 -20.86 -24.17 0.17
C LEU A 184 -21.15 -22.77 -0.36
N GLU A 185 -20.69 -21.75 0.36
CA GLU A 185 -20.54 -20.41 -0.22
C GLU A 185 -19.39 -20.47 -1.25
N ILE A 186 -19.64 -21.11 -2.40
CA ILE A 186 -18.66 -21.32 -3.48
C ILE A 186 -18.04 -19.98 -3.87
N PHE A 187 -18.85 -18.92 -3.89
CA PHE A 187 -18.42 -17.55 -4.13
C PHE A 187 -17.44 -17.02 -3.08
N ALA A 188 -17.68 -17.28 -1.78
CA ALA A 188 -16.78 -16.86 -0.70
C ALA A 188 -15.47 -17.66 -0.74
N ARG A 189 -15.53 -18.98 -0.91
CA ARG A 189 -14.33 -19.83 -0.95
C ARG A 189 -13.43 -19.54 -2.16
N ILE A 190 -14.02 -19.30 -3.33
CA ILE A 190 -13.27 -18.87 -4.52
C ILE A 190 -12.66 -17.49 -4.28
N ASN A 191 -13.40 -16.58 -3.64
CA ASN A 191 -12.89 -15.26 -3.29
C ASN A 191 -11.67 -15.35 -2.36
N ASP A 192 -11.78 -16.09 -1.25
CA ASP A 192 -10.68 -16.26 -0.29
C ASP A 192 -9.45 -16.88 -0.96
N TRP A 193 -9.64 -17.90 -1.80
CA TRP A 193 -8.54 -18.49 -2.57
C TRP A 193 -7.87 -17.46 -3.50
N ILE A 194 -8.64 -16.63 -4.20
CA ILE A 194 -8.11 -15.54 -5.04
C ILE A 194 -7.36 -14.50 -4.19
N MET A 195 -7.87 -14.17 -3.01
CA MET A 195 -7.25 -13.20 -2.10
C MET A 195 -5.92 -13.68 -1.55
N ASP A 196 -5.88 -14.94 -1.10
CA ASP A 196 -4.77 -15.49 -0.36
C ASP A 196 -3.64 -15.96 -1.27
N ILE A 197 -3.97 -16.42 -2.49
CA ILE A 197 -2.97 -16.96 -3.42
C ILE A 197 -2.58 -15.92 -4.48
N PRO A 198 -3.32 -15.71 -5.58
CA PRO A 198 -2.86 -14.87 -6.68
C PRO A 198 -2.80 -13.39 -6.30
N GLN A 199 -3.74 -12.86 -5.52
CA GLN A 199 -3.70 -11.46 -5.12
C GLN A 199 -2.53 -11.18 -4.17
N THR A 200 -2.28 -12.06 -3.20
CA THR A 200 -1.12 -11.92 -2.31
C THR A 200 0.19 -12.08 -3.07
N ALA A 201 0.27 -13.00 -4.03
CA ALA A 201 1.42 -13.11 -4.94
C ALA A 201 1.64 -11.82 -5.75
N ALA A 202 0.59 -11.25 -6.33
CA ALA A 202 0.67 -9.98 -7.07
C ALA A 202 1.11 -8.82 -6.17
N LYS A 203 0.54 -8.70 -4.96
CA LYS A 203 0.96 -7.71 -3.96
C LYS A 203 2.45 -7.85 -3.64
N ARG A 204 2.92 -9.07 -3.38
CA ARG A 204 4.35 -9.35 -3.14
C ARG A 204 5.22 -8.93 -4.32
N GLY A 205 4.82 -9.25 -5.55
CA GLY A 205 5.52 -8.83 -6.76
C GLY A 205 5.64 -7.30 -6.89
N ILE A 206 4.54 -6.57 -6.62
CA ILE A 206 4.54 -5.10 -6.58
C ILE A 206 5.49 -4.58 -5.50
N TYR A 207 5.43 -5.13 -4.27
CA TYR A 207 6.33 -4.74 -3.19
C TYR A 207 7.80 -4.95 -3.56
N ILE A 208 8.15 -6.11 -4.13
CA ILE A 208 9.51 -6.39 -4.61
C ILE A 208 9.91 -5.37 -5.68
N GLY A 209 9.03 -5.07 -6.64
CA GLY A 209 9.29 -4.08 -7.69
C GLY A 209 9.54 -2.67 -7.15
N ILE A 210 8.73 -2.22 -6.18
CA ILE A 210 8.91 -0.92 -5.52
C ILE A 210 10.24 -0.87 -4.78
N VAL A 211 10.58 -1.92 -4.03
CA VAL A 211 11.83 -2.00 -3.27
C VAL A 211 13.05 -2.00 -4.21
N LEU A 212 13.04 -2.82 -5.25
CA LEU A 212 14.13 -2.86 -6.23
C LEU A 212 14.29 -1.52 -6.97
N GLY A 213 13.17 -0.88 -7.36
CA GLY A 213 13.18 0.45 -7.97
C GLY A 213 13.76 1.52 -7.04
N GLY A 214 13.40 1.48 -5.76
CA GLY A 214 13.96 2.37 -4.73
C GLY A 214 15.46 2.16 -4.50
N ILE A 215 15.92 0.91 -4.45
CA ILE A 215 17.35 0.58 -4.33
C ILE A 215 18.11 1.08 -5.55
N ALA A 216 17.59 0.84 -6.76
CA ALA A 216 18.23 1.29 -8.00
C ALA A 216 18.38 2.83 -8.04
N MET A 217 17.33 3.57 -7.66
CA MET A 217 17.39 5.03 -7.55
C MET A 217 18.40 5.49 -6.49
N SER A 218 18.41 4.84 -5.32
CA SER A 218 19.34 5.16 -4.24
C SER A 218 20.81 4.96 -4.67
N ILE A 219 21.10 3.88 -5.39
CA ILE A 219 22.44 3.63 -5.96
C ILE A 219 22.80 4.73 -6.97
N ARG A 220 21.88 5.10 -7.87
CA ARG A 220 22.13 6.15 -8.88
C ARG A 220 22.45 7.50 -8.23
N ILE A 221 21.81 7.82 -7.11
CA ILE A 221 22.08 9.02 -6.31
C ILE A 221 23.45 8.93 -5.62
N ILE A 222 23.75 7.82 -4.92
CA ILE A 222 25.04 7.64 -4.22
C ILE A 222 26.23 7.69 -5.19
N LEU A 223 26.06 7.13 -6.39
CA LEU A 223 27.08 7.12 -7.43
C LEU A 223 27.23 8.48 -8.15
N GLY A 224 26.39 9.47 -7.82
CA GLY A 224 26.39 10.80 -8.45
C GLY A 224 25.98 10.79 -9.92
N ILE A 225 25.40 9.68 -10.41
CA ILE A 225 24.90 9.53 -11.78
C ILE A 225 23.60 10.33 -11.93
N GLU A 226 22.73 10.25 -10.92
CA GLU A 226 21.60 11.17 -10.77
C GLU A 226 21.96 12.27 -9.79
N ARG A 227 22.02 13.51 -10.29
CA ARG A 227 22.07 14.68 -9.41
C ARG A 227 20.70 14.79 -8.74
N SER A 228 20.65 14.52 -7.43
CA SER A 228 19.47 14.81 -6.64
C SER A 228 19.06 16.27 -6.84
N TYR A 229 17.75 16.53 -6.88
CA TYR A 229 17.13 17.86 -7.10
C TYR A 229 17.53 18.94 -6.07
N THR A 230 18.47 18.63 -5.15
CA THR A 230 19.06 19.53 -4.17
C THR A 230 20.24 20.35 -4.70
N SER A 231 20.65 20.19 -5.96
CA SER A 231 21.56 21.09 -6.67
C SER A 231 20.78 22.03 -7.59
N GLY A 232 19.97 22.91 -6.99
CA GLY A 232 19.11 23.86 -7.68
C GLY A 232 19.07 25.22 -6.99
N SER A 233 20.24 25.70 -6.56
CA SER A 233 20.60 27.12 -6.39
C SER A 233 22.11 27.21 -6.23
#